data_AF-A0A945CSI2-F1
#
_entry.id   AF-A0A945CSI2-F1
#
_cell.length_a   1.000
_cell.length_b   1.000
_cell.length_c   1.000
_cell.angle_alpha   90.00
_cell.angle_beta   90.00
_cell.angle_gamma   90.00
#
_symmetry.space_group_name_H-M   'P 1'
#
loop_
_entity.id
_entity.type
_entity.pdbx_description
1 polymer ?
#
loop_
_entity_poly.entity_id
_entity_poly.type
_entity_poly.pdbx_seq_one_letter_code
_entity_poly.pdbx_strand_id
1 'polypeptide(L)'
;MTQSSDVIFLVTVAAEEVEDDLFMARIAIVQQTGRSYRTVSFDMEEVQFSTEAEAIDHGKKSVADGLKRQFGKPDIRFNVRESKDKEK
;
A
#
# COMPACT_ATOMS: atom_id res chain seq x y z
N MET A 1 -31.62 4.33 8.92
CA MET A 1 -30.23 4.50 9.39
C MET A 1 -29.32 3.90 8.33
N THR A 2 -28.73 4.73 7.47
CA THR A 2 -27.68 4.26 6.55
C THR A 2 -26.40 4.92 7.03
N GLN A 3 -25.71 4.24 7.94
CA GLN A 3 -24.40 4.64 8.41
C GLN A 3 -23.39 4.17 7.35
N SER A 4 -23.49 4.68 6.10
CA SER A 4 -22.39 4.51 5.14
C SER A 4 -21.26 5.39 5.63
N SER A 5 -20.43 4.80 6.48
CA SER A 5 -19.15 5.40 6.79
C SER A 5 -18.34 5.22 5.51
N ASP A 6 -18.34 6.23 4.65
CA ASP A 6 -17.52 6.28 3.43
C ASP A 6 -16.05 6.34 3.87
N VAL A 7 -15.53 5.17 4.21
CA VAL A 7 -14.14 4.98 4.60
C VAL A 7 -13.34 4.73 3.33
N ILE A 8 -12.44 5.65 3.01
CA ILE A 8 -11.53 5.55 1.87
C ILE A 8 -10.13 5.31 2.43
N PHE A 9 -9.44 4.29 1.91
CA PHE A 9 -8.03 4.06 2.21
C PHE A 9 -7.17 4.66 1.11
N LEU A 10 -6.38 5.66 1.48
CA LEU A 10 -5.36 6.24 0.64
C LEU A 10 -4.06 5.48 0.92
N VAL A 11 -3.66 4.65 -0.03
CA VAL A 11 -2.53 3.73 0.11
C VAL A 11 -1.39 4.22 -0.77
N THR A 12 -0.22 4.46 -0.19
CA THR A 12 1.00 4.69 -0.95
C THR A 12 1.85 3.42 -0.92
N VAL A 13 2.23 2.91 -2.09
CA VAL A 13 3.12 1.76 -2.24
C VAL A 13 4.41 2.21 -2.92
N ALA A 14 5.54 1.86 -2.33
CA ALA A 14 6.87 2.10 -2.87
C ALA A 14 7.69 0.81 -2.84
N ALA A 15 8.62 0.66 -3.78
CA ALA A 15 9.70 -0.30 -3.66
C ALA A 15 10.87 0.37 -2.94
N GLU A 16 11.48 -0.32 -1.99
CA GLU A 16 12.72 0.08 -1.33
C GLU A 16 13.80 -0.95 -1.67
N GLU A 17 14.95 -0.48 -2.16
CA GLU A 17 16.15 -1.29 -2.39
C GLU A 17 16.76 -1.66 -1.03
N VAL A 18 16.90 -2.95 -0.74
CA VAL A 18 17.35 -3.45 0.58
C VAL A 18 18.70 -4.15 0.52
N GLU A 19 19.01 -4.82 -0.59
CA GLU A 19 20.28 -5.47 -0.89
C GLU A 19 20.54 -5.33 -2.41
N ASP A 20 21.74 -5.71 -2.87
CA ASP A 20 22.12 -5.64 -4.30
C ASP A 20 21.06 -6.35 -5.17
N ASP A 21 20.35 -5.56 -5.99
CA ASP A 21 19.26 -5.98 -6.88
C ASP A 21 18.02 -6.60 -6.20
N LEU A 22 17.85 -6.42 -4.88
CA LEU A 22 16.66 -6.85 -4.14
C LEU A 22 15.82 -5.69 -3.62
N PHE A 23 14.51 -5.80 -3.84
CA PHE A 23 13.51 -4.79 -3.49
C PHE A 23 12.49 -5.34 -2.50
N MET A 24 12.03 -4.50 -1.59
CA MET A 24 10.93 -4.79 -0.68
C MET A 24 9.82 -3.74 -0.82
N ALA A 25 8.58 -4.17 -0.63
CA ALA A 25 7.44 -3.25 -0.67
C ALA A 25 7.32 -2.48 0.65
N ARG A 26 7.31 -1.15 0.59
CA ARG A 26 6.96 -0.27 1.71
C ARG A 26 5.63 0.39 1.46
N ILE A 27 4.77 0.35 2.47
CA ILE A 27 3.39 0.83 2.35
C ILE A 27 3.06 1.78 3.49
N ALA A 28 2.55 2.95 3.12
CA ALA A 28 1.90 3.86 4.04
C ALA A 28 0.39 3.88 3.74
N ILE A 29 -0.42 3.75 4.79
CA ILE A 29 -1.88 3.75 4.65
C ILE A 29 -2.47 4.87 5.51
N VAL A 30 -3.30 5.69 4.88
CA VAL A 30 -4.14 6.68 5.57
C VAL A 30 -5.59 6.32 5.34
N GLN A 31 -6.33 6.13 6.42
CA GLN A 31 -7.77 6.01 6.37
C GLN A 31 -8.41 7.40 6.48
N GLN A 32 -9.24 7.72 5.49
CA GLN A 32 -10.10 8.90 5.49
C GLN A 32 -11.54 8.49 5.83
N THR A 33 -12.15 9.17 6.79
CA THR A 33 -13.58 9.05 7.10
C THR A 33 -14.18 10.45 7.13
N GLY A 34 -14.91 10.83 6.07
CA GLY A 34 -15.39 12.19 5.89
C GLY A 34 -14.23 13.19 5.78
N ARG A 35 -14.10 14.10 6.76
CA ARG A 35 -13.00 15.09 6.85
C ARG A 35 -11.85 14.67 7.77
N SER A 36 -11.97 13.51 8.42
CA SER A 36 -10.98 13.00 9.36
C SER A 36 -10.00 12.05 8.67
N TYR A 37 -8.74 12.11 9.08
CA TYR A 37 -7.65 11.27 8.58
C TYR A 37 -6.95 10.57 9.73
N ARG A 38 -6.60 9.30 9.56
CA ARG A 38 -5.75 8.57 10.51
C ARG A 38 -4.78 7.65 9.78
N THR A 39 -3.57 7.51 10.29
CA THR A 39 -2.62 6.51 9.82
C THR A 39 -3.07 5.12 10.27
N VAL A 40 -2.89 4.14 9.40
CA VAL A 40 -3.16 2.73 9.70
C VAL A 40 -1.85 1.97 9.55
N SER A 41 -1.42 1.32 10.63
CA SER A 41 -0.28 0.41 10.59
C SER A 41 -0.75 -0.94 10.05
N PHE A 42 0.06 -1.53 9.17
CA PHE A 42 -0.19 -2.84 8.61
C PHE A 42 1.11 -3.62 8.68
N ASP A 43 1.10 -4.74 9.39
CA ASP A 43 2.26 -5.62 9.46
C ASP A 43 2.38 -6.32 8.12
N MET A 44 3.38 -5.91 7.34
CA MET A 44 3.66 -6.50 6.05
C MET A 44 4.64 -7.66 6.19
N GLU A 45 4.38 -8.72 5.44
CA GLU A 45 5.38 -9.76 5.21
C GLU A 45 6.61 -9.14 4.54
N GLU A 46 7.77 -9.37 5.13
CA GLU A 46 9.06 -8.92 4.62
C GLU A 46 9.52 -9.86 3.50
N VAL A 47 8.91 -9.70 2.32
CA VAL A 47 9.24 -10.46 1.12
C VAL A 47 10.12 -9.62 0.20
N GLN A 48 11.24 -10.20 -0.24
CA GLN A 48 12.19 -9.60 -1.17
C GLN A 48 11.88 -10.03 -2.61
N PHE A 49 12.07 -9.11 -3.56
CA PHE A 49 11.81 -9.31 -4.99
C PHE A 49 13.00 -8.88 -5.83
N SER A 50 13.18 -9.53 -6.97
CA SER A 50 14.24 -9.20 -7.94
C SER A 50 13.99 -7.92 -8.74
N THR A 51 12.76 -7.38 -8.71
CA THR A 51 12.40 -6.16 -9.43
C THR A 51 11.49 -5.26 -8.59
N GLU A 52 11.59 -3.95 -8.83
CA GLU A 52 10.70 -2.96 -8.21
C GLU A 52 9.22 -3.21 -8.52
N ALA A 53 8.94 -3.60 -9.77
CA ALA A 53 7.58 -3.84 -10.23
C ALA A 53 6.92 -5.00 -9.46
N GLU A 54 7.67 -6.08 -9.22
CA GLU A 54 7.21 -7.21 -8.40
C GLU A 54 6.94 -6.79 -6.96
N ALA A 55 7.84 -6.00 -6.35
CA ALA A 55 7.64 -5.49 -5.01
C ALA A 55 6.37 -4.61 -4.91
N ILE A 56 6.17 -3.70 -5.87
CA ILE A 56 4.99 -2.83 -5.91
C ILE A 56 3.71 -3.63 -6.12
N ASP A 57 3.69 -4.59 -7.04
CA ASP A 57 2.51 -5.41 -7.32
C ASP A 57 2.13 -6.26 -6.10
N HIS A 58 3.14 -6.90 -5.49
CA HIS A 58 2.96 -7.64 -4.25
C HIS A 58 2.40 -6.75 -3.14
N GLY A 59 2.96 -5.56 -2.96
CA GLY A 59 2.50 -4.61 -1.95
C GLY A 59 1.04 -4.19 -2.13
N LYS A 60 0.64 -3.85 -3.36
CA LYS A 60 -0.77 -3.52 -3.68
C LYS A 60 -1.70 -4.67 -3.34
N LYS A 61 -1.34 -5.89 -3.76
CA LYS A 61 -2.16 -7.09 -3.55
C LYS A 61 -2.29 -7.42 -2.07
N SER A 62 -1.17 -7.42 -1.34
CA SER A 62 -1.14 -7.71 0.10
C SER A 62 -2.04 -6.76 0.90
N VAL A 63 -1.98 -5.46 0.62
CA VAL A 63 -2.83 -4.46 1.28
C VAL A 63 -4.29 -4.56 0.85
N ALA A 64 -4.56 -4.76 -0.44
CA ALA A 64 -5.93 -4.93 -0.90
C ALA A 64 -6.60 -6.13 -0.20
N ASP A 65 -5.89 -7.26 -0.12
CA ASP A 65 -6.39 -8.46 0.54
C ASP A 65 -6.52 -8.27 2.05
N GLY A 66 -5.54 -7.63 2.70
CA GLY A 66 -5.57 -7.30 4.13
C GLY A 66 -6.74 -6.40 4.51
N LEU A 67 -6.90 -5.27 3.80
CA LEU A 67 -8.00 -4.33 4.01
C LEU A 67 -9.35 -4.98 3.66
N LYS A 68 -9.43 -5.82 2.64
CA LYS A 68 -10.65 -6.59 2.31
C LYS A 68 -11.02 -7.58 3.40
N ARG A 69 -10.05 -8.28 4.01
CA ARG A 69 -10.31 -9.18 5.15
C ARG A 69 -10.83 -8.43 6.37
N GLN A 70 -10.27 -7.26 6.66
CA GLN A 70 -10.62 -6.48 7.84
C GLN A 70 -11.91 -5.65 7.68
N PHE A 71 -12.15 -5.11 6.49
CA PHE A 71 -13.25 -4.16 6.22
C PHE A 71 -14.29 -4.68 5.20
N GLY A 72 -14.12 -5.90 4.69
CA GLY A 72 -15.04 -6.58 3.76
C GLY A 72 -14.93 -6.11 2.31
N LYS A 73 -15.27 -4.85 2.03
CA LYS A 73 -15.19 -4.26 0.69
C LYS A 73 -14.90 -2.75 0.76
N PRO A 74 -13.71 -2.35 1.25
CA PRO A 74 -13.35 -0.95 1.38
C PRO A 74 -13.14 -0.27 0.02
N ASP A 75 -13.30 1.06 -0.03
CA ASP A 75 -12.79 1.88 -1.14
C ASP A 75 -11.29 2.12 -0.92
N ILE A 76 -10.48 1.77 -1.92
CA ILE A 76 -9.01 1.86 -1.84
C ILE A 76 -8.50 2.65 -3.05
N ARG A 77 -7.73 3.69 -2.77
CA ARG A 77 -7.02 4.49 -3.78
C ARG A 77 -5.53 4.30 -3.63
N PHE A 78 -4.92 3.70 -4.65
CA PHE A 78 -3.48 3.48 -4.68
C PHE A 78 -2.75 4.66 -5.30
N ASN A 79 -1.70 5.11 -4.63
CA ASN A 79 -0.66 5.96 -5.17
C ASN A 79 0.64 5.14 -5.20
N VAL A 80 1.30 5.09 -6.35
CA VAL A 80 2.49 4.25 -6.55
C VAL A 80 3.67 5.15 -6.78
N ARG A 81 4.73 4.94 -6.01
CA ARG A 81 5.99 5.63 -6.21
C ARG A 81 7.03 4.64 -6.71
N GLU A 82 7.24 4.66 -8.02
CA GLU A 82 8.35 3.97 -8.67
C GLU A 82 9.63 4.78 -8.48
N SER A 83 10.79 4.13 -8.44
CA SER A 83 12.10 4.77 -8.37
C SER A 83 12.45 5.34 -9.74
N LYS A 84 11.73 6.35 -10.22
CA LYS A 84 12.16 7.03 -11.44
C LYS A 84 13.44 7.84 -11.16
N ASP A 85 14.45 7.56 -11.99
CA ASP A 85 15.77 8.19 -12.14
C ASP A 85 16.95 7.64 -11.31
N LYS A 86 17.55 6.55 -11.81
CA LYS A 86 19.01 6.30 -11.80
C LYS A 86 19.60 6.31 -13.23
N GLU A 87 19.00 7.00 -14.20
CA GLU A 87 19.66 7.27 -15.49
C GLU A 87 20.27 8.68 -15.51
N LYS A 88 21.60 8.73 -15.42
CA LYS A 88 22.40 9.78 -16.04
C LYS A 88 23.71 9.20 -16.56
#